data_AF-A0A382QHL0-F1
#
_entry.id   AF-A0A382QHL0-F1
#
_cell.length_a   1.000
_cell.length_b   1.000
_cell.length_c   1.000
_cell.angle_alpha   90.00
_cell.angle_beta   90.00
_cell.angle_gamma   90.00
#
_symmetry.space_group_name_H-M   'P 1'
#
loop_
_entity.id
_entity.type
_entity.pdbx_description
1 polymer ?
#
loop_
_entity_poly.entity_id
_entity_poly.type
_entity_poly.pdbx_seq_one_letter_code
_entity_poly.pdbx_strand_id
1 'polypeptide(L)'
;VQANIMVGSQVVDAVAEHFESTEGSDMVLVERMILALEAGQKEGGDKRWGRLQSAAIRIADRDNPGRGGDHLSWSIDVGERKDPVAEMKRIYYLTAQRL
;
A
#
# COMPACT_ATOMS: atom_id res chain seq x y z
N VAL A 1 -8.56 -2.22 9.09
CA VAL A 1 -7.11 -1.90 9.16
C VAL A 1 -6.62 -2.08 10.60
N GLN A 2 -5.33 -2.34 10.81
CA GLN A 2 -4.71 -2.40 12.14
C GLN A 2 -3.36 -1.68 12.09
N ALA A 3 -2.94 -1.07 13.20
CA ALA A 3 -1.65 -0.42 13.29
C ALA A 3 -1.13 -0.39 14.73
N ASN A 4 0.19 -0.21 14.88
CA ASN A 4 0.86 -0.05 16.18
C ASN A 4 1.96 1.00 16.07
N ILE A 5 2.16 1.81 17.13
CA ILE A 5 3.17 2.87 17.19
C ILE A 5 3.00 3.88 16.03
N MET A 6 1.77 4.33 15.78
CA MET A 6 1.48 5.42 14.86
C MET A 6 1.69 6.78 15.53
N VAL A 7 1.86 7.84 14.74
CA VAL A 7 1.92 9.22 15.28
C VAL A 7 0.60 9.64 15.94
N GLY A 8 -0.53 9.07 15.51
CA GLY A 8 -1.87 9.22 16.10
C GLY A 8 -2.92 8.35 15.40
N SER A 9 -4.18 8.39 15.85
CA SER A 9 -5.26 7.57 15.29
C SER A 9 -5.59 7.95 13.85
N GLN A 10 -5.43 9.22 13.49
CA GLN A 10 -5.73 9.75 12.16
C GLN A 10 -5.00 9.01 11.04
N VAL A 11 -3.83 8.41 11.31
CA VAL A 11 -3.09 7.57 10.36
C VAL A 11 -3.91 6.35 9.96
N VAL A 12 -4.51 5.67 10.94
CA VAL A 12 -5.29 4.45 10.74
C VAL A 12 -6.64 4.79 10.11
N ASP A 13 -7.26 5.87 10.59
CA ASP A 13 -8.52 6.38 10.07
C ASP A 13 -8.38 6.76 8.59
N ALA A 14 -7.32 7.48 8.21
CA ALA A 14 -7.06 7.86 6.82
C ALA A 14 -6.87 6.64 5.89
N VAL A 15 -6.21 5.56 6.37
CA VAL A 15 -6.07 4.32 5.58
C VAL A 15 -7.45 3.67 5.37
N ALA A 16 -8.26 3.57 6.43
CA ALA A 16 -9.60 2.99 6.34
C ALA A 16 -10.51 3.80 5.42
N GLU A 17 -10.64 5.11 5.68
CA GLU A 17 -11.51 6.02 4.94
C GLU A 17 -11.14 6.07 3.45
N HIS A 18 -9.85 6.10 3.11
CA HIS A 18 -9.43 6.11 1.72
C HIS A 18 -9.72 4.78 1.02
N PHE A 19 -9.53 3.64 1.70
CA PHE A 19 -9.86 2.35 1.12
C PHE A 19 -11.37 2.18 0.91
N GLU A 20 -12.20 2.59 1.87
CA GLU A 20 -13.66 2.50 1.79
C GLU A 20 -14.23 3.48 0.76
N SER A 21 -13.72 4.72 0.69
CA SER A 21 -14.20 5.72 -0.28
C SER A 21 -13.91 5.38 -1.74
N THR A 22 -12.98 4.47 -2.01
CA THR A 22 -12.69 3.97 -3.36
C THR A 22 -13.51 2.73 -3.73
N GLU A 23 -14.42 2.28 -2.85
CA GLU A 23 -15.35 1.21 -3.16
C GLU A 23 -16.24 1.57 -4.37
N GLY A 24 -16.41 0.64 -5.29
CA GLY A 24 -17.20 0.85 -6.52
C GLY A 24 -16.52 1.71 -7.59
N SER A 25 -15.28 2.15 -7.38
CA SER A 25 -14.47 2.78 -8.44
C SER A 25 -13.94 1.78 -9.46
N ASP A 26 -13.45 2.27 -10.60
CA ASP A 26 -12.78 1.46 -11.62
C ASP A 26 -11.35 1.02 -11.22
N MET A 27 -10.93 1.34 -9.99
CA MET A 27 -9.61 0.97 -9.47
C MET A 27 -9.56 -0.51 -9.11
N VAL A 28 -8.49 -1.19 -9.50
CA VAL A 28 -8.24 -2.57 -9.06
C VAL A 28 -7.80 -2.61 -7.60
N LEU A 29 -7.83 -3.78 -6.95
CA LEU A 29 -7.57 -3.87 -5.51
C LEU A 29 -6.18 -3.33 -5.10
N VAL A 30 -5.15 -3.59 -5.90
CA VAL A 30 -3.77 -3.13 -5.62
C VAL A 30 -3.67 -1.60 -5.61
N GLU A 31 -4.38 -0.92 -6.51
CA GLU A 31 -4.46 0.53 -6.66
C GLU A 31 -5.04 1.16 -5.39
N ARG A 32 -6.24 0.69 -5.01
CA ARG A 32 -6.95 1.12 -3.80
C ARG A 32 -6.10 0.94 -2.54
N MET A 33 -5.39 -0.18 -2.42
CA MET A 33 -4.54 -0.45 -1.26
C MET A 33 -3.29 0.44 -1.22
N ILE A 34 -2.61 0.67 -2.35
CA ILE A 34 -1.45 1.56 -2.42
C ILE A 34 -1.84 2.98 -2.05
N LEU A 35 -2.94 3.49 -2.60
CA LEU A 35 -3.42 4.85 -2.32
C LEU A 35 -3.90 5.00 -0.87
N ALA A 36 -4.52 3.97 -0.29
CA ALA A 36 -4.90 3.97 1.12
C ALA A 36 -3.67 4.01 2.05
N LEU A 37 -2.62 3.24 1.76
CA LEU A 37 -1.36 3.32 2.50
C LEU A 37 -0.71 4.70 2.38
N GLU A 38 -0.77 5.31 1.19
CA GLU A 38 -0.25 6.66 0.96
C GLU A 38 -1.01 7.70 1.80
N ALA A 39 -2.32 7.56 1.96
CA ALA A 39 -3.13 8.43 2.83
C ALA A 39 -2.64 8.36 4.29
N GLY A 40 -2.42 7.16 4.82
CA GLY A 40 -1.86 7.00 6.17
C GLY A 40 -0.44 7.57 6.32
N GLN A 41 0.41 7.39 5.32
CA GLN A 41 1.77 7.94 5.31
C GLN A 41 1.74 9.48 5.38
N LYS A 42 0.79 10.14 4.70
CA LYS A 42 0.61 11.60 4.70
C LYS A 42 0.19 12.16 6.06
N GLU A 43 -0.53 11.37 6.86
CA GLU A 43 -0.89 11.69 8.24
C GLU A 43 0.27 11.54 9.25
N GLY A 44 1.47 11.20 8.75
CA GLY A 44 2.71 11.10 9.51
C GLY A 44 3.15 9.67 9.82
N GLY A 45 2.31 8.67 9.56
CA GLY A 45 2.68 7.25 9.57
C GLY A 45 3.18 6.71 10.92
N ASP A 46 4.16 5.80 10.86
CA ASP A 46 4.79 5.18 12.02
C ASP A 46 5.72 6.19 12.75
N LYS A 47 5.55 6.27 14.08
CA LYS A 47 6.19 7.24 14.98
C LYS A 47 7.65 6.91 15.31
N ARG A 48 8.21 5.80 14.82
CA ARG A 48 9.61 5.41 15.05
C ARG A 48 10.55 6.30 14.22
N TRP A 49 10.63 7.56 14.63
CA TRP A 49 11.44 8.59 13.99
C TRP A 49 12.92 8.20 13.91
N GLY A 50 13.58 8.65 12.85
CA GLY A 50 15.00 8.39 12.61
C GLY A 50 15.33 7.00 12.05
N ARG A 51 14.32 6.14 11.86
CA ARG A 51 14.49 4.83 11.19
C ARG A 51 13.92 4.87 9.78
N LEU A 52 14.61 4.21 8.86
CA LEU A 52 14.05 3.91 7.55
C LEU A 52 12.88 2.94 7.74
N GLN A 53 11.89 3.07 6.86
CA GLN A 53 10.69 2.24 6.87
C GLN A 53 10.69 1.34 5.63
N SER A 54 9.88 0.29 5.70
CA SER A 54 9.66 -0.64 4.59
C SER A 54 8.16 -0.71 4.31
N ALA A 55 7.80 -1.07 3.08
CA ALA A 55 6.42 -1.29 2.69
C ALA A 55 6.35 -2.56 1.84
N ALA A 56 5.28 -3.34 2.03
CA ALA A 56 5.03 -4.53 1.24
C ALA A 56 3.55 -4.64 0.90
N ILE A 57 3.24 -5.16 -0.28
CA ILE A 57 1.88 -5.46 -0.71
C ILE A 57 1.86 -6.82 -1.42
N ARG A 58 0.84 -7.63 -1.13
CA ARG A 58 0.59 -8.93 -1.76
C ARG A 58 -0.89 -9.02 -2.09
N ILE A 59 -1.21 -9.23 -3.36
CA ILE A 59 -2.58 -9.41 -3.84
C ILE A 59 -2.73 -10.81 -4.42
N ALA A 60 -3.54 -11.62 -3.75
CA ALA A 60 -3.84 -12.95 -4.21
C ALA A 60 -5.03 -12.94 -5.17
N ASP A 61 -4.91 -13.66 -6.28
CA ASP A 61 -5.98 -13.88 -7.24
C ASP A 61 -5.97 -15.36 -7.65
N ARG A 62 -7.08 -16.05 -7.37
CA ARG A 62 -7.23 -17.47 -7.68
C ARG A 62 -7.23 -17.70 -9.20
N ASP A 63 -7.81 -16.77 -9.94
CA ASP A 63 -8.06 -16.91 -11.38
C ASP A 63 -6.90 -16.32 -12.21
N ASN A 64 -6.03 -15.52 -11.57
CA ASN A 64 -4.83 -14.97 -12.18
C ASN A 64 -3.57 -15.33 -11.37
N PRO A 65 -2.90 -16.46 -11.68
CA PRO A 65 -1.86 -17.02 -10.83
C PRO A 65 -0.54 -16.23 -10.74
N GLY A 66 -0.48 -15.02 -11.32
CA GLY A 66 0.76 -14.25 -11.46
C GLY A 66 1.81 -14.99 -12.31
N ARG A 67 3.02 -14.43 -12.42
CA ARG A 67 4.12 -15.07 -13.18
C ARG A 67 4.75 -16.27 -12.46
N GLY A 68 4.61 -16.33 -11.14
CA GLY A 68 5.21 -17.38 -10.30
C GLY A 68 4.37 -18.64 -10.17
N GLY A 69 3.10 -18.63 -10.62
CA GLY A 69 2.17 -19.74 -10.39
C GLY A 69 1.73 -19.86 -8.93
N ASP A 70 1.97 -18.83 -8.12
CA ASP A 70 1.75 -18.78 -6.67
C ASP A 70 0.41 -18.12 -6.29
N HIS A 71 -0.41 -17.78 -7.29
CA HIS A 71 -1.65 -17.04 -7.09
C HIS A 71 -1.47 -15.63 -6.55
N LEU A 72 -0.26 -15.06 -6.66
CA LEU A 72 -0.02 -13.66 -6.36
C LEU A 72 0.00 -12.84 -7.65
N SER A 73 -1.14 -12.22 -7.95
CA SER A 73 -1.25 -11.26 -9.06
C SER A 73 -0.30 -10.07 -8.90
N TRP A 74 -0.05 -9.64 -7.65
CA TRP A 74 0.93 -8.61 -7.31
C TRP A 74 1.70 -8.97 -6.04
N SER A 75 3.02 -8.79 -6.07
CA SER A 75 3.90 -8.81 -4.89
C SER A 75 4.97 -7.74 -5.06
N ILE A 76 4.93 -6.69 -4.25
CA ILE A 76 5.92 -5.61 -4.25
C ILE A 76 6.45 -5.46 -2.82
N ASP A 77 7.76 -5.57 -2.66
CA ASP A 77 8.46 -5.37 -1.40
C ASP A 77 9.48 -4.22 -1.57
N VAL A 78 9.39 -3.20 -0.71
CA VAL A 78 10.30 -2.06 -0.66
C VAL A 78 10.97 -2.04 0.72
N GLY A 79 12.26 -2.33 0.75
CA GLY A 79 13.07 -2.36 1.97
C GLY A 79 13.81 -1.04 2.23
N GLU A 80 13.77 -0.60 3.49
CA GLU A 80 14.60 0.48 4.04
C GLU A 80 14.68 1.73 3.14
N ARG A 81 13.58 2.48 3.09
CA ARG A 81 13.46 3.74 2.36
C ARG A 81 12.92 4.84 3.26
N LYS A 82 13.23 6.10 2.88
CA LYS A 82 12.67 7.29 3.53
C LYS A 82 11.16 7.40 3.30
N ASP A 83 10.72 7.01 2.10
CA ASP A 83 9.32 6.99 1.70
C ASP A 83 9.02 5.68 0.96
N PRO A 84 8.82 4.57 1.71
CA PRO A 84 8.67 3.25 1.10
C PRO A 84 7.35 3.10 0.34
N VAL A 85 6.29 3.81 0.76
CA VAL A 85 4.99 3.75 0.09
C VAL A 85 5.02 4.51 -1.23
N ALA A 86 5.65 5.69 -1.30
CA ALA A 86 5.83 6.38 -2.58
C ALA A 86 6.68 5.55 -3.57
N GLU A 87 7.70 4.86 -3.08
CA GLU A 87 8.51 3.97 -3.91
C GLU A 87 7.72 2.75 -4.41
N MET A 88 6.88 2.15 -3.55
CA MET A 88 5.96 1.08 -3.94
C MET A 88 5.01 1.57 -5.04
N LYS A 89 4.43 2.76 -4.88
CA LYS A 89 3.54 3.39 -5.86
C LYS A 89 4.25 3.62 -7.20
N ARG A 90 5.50 4.07 -7.17
CA ARG A 90 6.33 4.25 -8.37
C ARG A 90 6.59 2.93 -9.09
N ILE A 91 6.96 1.86 -8.36
CA ILE A 91 7.18 0.53 -8.93
C ILE A 91 5.89 0.01 -9.59
N TYR A 92 4.76 0.15 -8.91
CA TYR A 92 3.46 -0.24 -9.45
C TYR A 92 3.14 0.53 -10.74
N TYR A 93 3.24 1.86 -10.72
CA TYR A 93 2.97 2.70 -11.89
C TYR A 93 3.83 2.32 -13.10
N LEU A 94 5.13 2.07 -12.90
CA LEU A 94 6.02 1.67 -14.00
C LEU A 94 5.71 0.28 -14.56
N THR A 95 5.11 -0.61 -13.75
CA THR A 95 4.82 -1.99 -14.15
C THR A 95 3.43 -2.13 -14.76
N ALA A 96 2.43 -1.49 -14.15
CA ALA A 96 1.02 -1.57 -14.51
C ALA A 96 0.55 -0.45 -15.44
N GLN A 97 1.25 0.69 -15.44
CA GLN A 97 0.83 1.94 -16.08
C GLN A 97 -0.52 2.46 -15.59
N ARG A 98 -0.85 2.21 -14.32
CA ARG A 98 -2.11 2.58 -13.64
C ARG A 98 -1.88 2.88 -12.14
N LEU A 99 -2.93 3.26 -11.38
CA LEU A 99 -2.88 3.67 -9.96
C LEU A 99 -4.20 3.62 -9.20
#